data_AF-A0A5C8NJ64-F1
#
_entry.id   AF-A0A5C8NJ64-F1
#
_cell.length_a   1.000
_cell.length_b   1.000
_cell.length_c   1.000
_cell.angle_alpha   90.00
_cell.angle_beta   90.00
_cell.angle_gamma   90.00
#
_symmetry.space_group_name_H-M   'P 1'
#
loop_
_entity.id
_entity.type
_entity.pdbx_description
1 polymer ?
#
loop_
_entity_poly.entity_id
_entity_poly.type
_entity_poly.pdbx_seq_one_letter_code
_entity_poly.pdbx_strand_id
1 'polypeptide(L)'
;MASLGFEMLDRHVVDGRGDELACSIDDGALSFAQLLERSAALGGALKALGVEPGHDVAVRVEGVDRVTAVCACARLGARPASEGAVVIEPDGELSIAVMIKAGGGDPAPSLAADPPGYAEEMRAAHPDVVGALLEGRPVT
;
A
#
# COMPACT_ATOMS: atom_id res chain seq x y z
N MET A 1 17.85 -8.45 1.47
CA MET A 1 17.34 -7.07 1.65
C MET A 1 15.83 -7.21 1.71
N ALA A 2 15.18 -6.72 2.75
CA ALA A 2 13.72 -6.87 2.90
C ALA A 2 12.98 -6.07 1.81
N SER A 3 11.72 -6.42 1.55
CA SER A 3 10.87 -5.71 0.58
C SER A 3 10.51 -4.30 1.05
N LEU A 4 10.19 -3.44 0.09
CA LEU A 4 9.76 -2.07 0.31
C LEU A 4 8.51 -2.02 1.19
N GLY A 5 7.54 -2.91 0.95
CA GLY A 5 6.33 -2.99 1.78
C GLY A 5 6.65 -3.27 3.25
N PHE A 6 7.60 -4.16 3.52
CA PHE A 6 8.08 -4.44 4.87
C PHE A 6 8.77 -3.22 5.49
N GLU A 7 9.67 -2.58 4.75
CA GLU A 7 10.44 -1.44 5.24
C GLU A 7 9.57 -0.19 5.51
N MET A 8 8.49 -0.01 4.75
CA MET A 8 7.56 1.10 4.90
C MET A 8 6.59 0.91 6.07
N LEU A 9 6.18 -0.31 6.41
CA LEU A 9 5.11 -0.57 7.38
C LEU A 9 5.46 -1.61 8.43
N ASP A 10 5.65 -2.87 8.02
CA ASP A 10 5.78 -4.00 8.93
C ASP A 10 6.91 -3.78 9.95
N ARG A 11 8.06 -3.25 9.51
CA ARG A 11 9.21 -3.00 10.40
C ARG A 11 8.84 -2.07 11.56
N HIS A 12 8.06 -1.02 11.32
CA HIS A 12 7.72 -0.05 12.36
C HIS A 12 6.78 -0.65 13.39
N VAL A 13 5.83 -1.48 12.95
CA VAL A 13 4.95 -2.22 13.87
C VAL A 13 5.74 -3.23 14.69
N VAL A 14 6.66 -3.97 14.06
CA VAL A 14 7.57 -4.92 14.74
C VAL A 14 8.47 -4.20 15.76
N ASP A 15 8.91 -2.99 15.45
CA ASP A 15 9.72 -2.13 16.31
C ASP A 15 8.90 -1.44 17.42
N GLY A 16 7.61 -1.79 17.57
CA GLY A 16 6.74 -1.30 18.65
C GLY A 16 6.07 0.06 18.38
N ARG A 17 6.11 0.55 17.15
CA ARG A 17 5.56 1.86 16.73
C ARG A 17 4.14 1.77 16.16
N GLY A 18 3.44 0.67 16.41
CA GLY A 18 2.12 0.39 15.83
C GLY A 18 1.05 1.46 16.10
N ASP A 19 1.15 2.14 17.25
CA ASP A 19 0.22 3.19 17.66
C ASP A 19 0.63 4.60 17.17
N GLU A 20 1.85 4.76 16.63
CA GLU A 20 2.29 6.03 16.05
C GLU A 20 1.61 6.28 14.71
N LEU A 21 1.34 7.56 14.40
CA LEU A 21 0.73 7.96 13.14
C LEU A 21 1.65 7.67 11.95
N ALA A 22 1.14 6.92 10.98
CA ALA A 22 1.76 6.70 9.67
C ALA A 22 1.15 7.61 8.60
N CYS A 23 -0.08 8.06 8.79
CA CYS A 23 -0.80 8.94 7.89
C CYS A 23 -1.68 9.90 8.71
N SER A 24 -1.71 11.17 8.33
CA SER A 24 -2.56 12.20 8.91
C SER A 24 -2.86 13.25 7.84
N ILE A 25 -3.87 12.99 7.03
CA ILE A 25 -4.35 13.87 5.96
C ILE A 25 -5.76 14.36 6.33
N ASP A 26 -6.26 15.39 5.64
CA ASP A 26 -7.55 16.05 5.93
C ASP A 26 -8.74 15.07 6.07
N ASP A 27 -8.75 13.96 5.34
CA ASP A 27 -9.81 12.95 5.32
C ASP A 27 -9.63 11.83 6.36
N GLY A 28 -8.51 11.80 7.09
CA GLY A 28 -8.32 10.87 8.19
C GLY A 28 -6.87 10.68 8.67
N ALA A 29 -6.75 10.03 9.82
CA ALA A 29 -5.48 9.64 10.39
C ALA A 29 -5.45 8.13 10.65
N LEU A 30 -4.33 7.48 10.33
CA LEU A 30 -4.08 6.07 10.57
C LEU A 30 -2.74 5.87 11.27
N SER A 31 -2.72 5.01 12.28
CA SER A 31 -1.49 4.51 12.86
C SER A 31 -0.77 3.53 11.93
N PHE A 32 0.50 3.21 12.20
CA PHE A 32 1.22 2.17 11.47
C PHE A 32 0.49 0.83 11.47
N ALA A 33 -0.08 0.41 12.60
CA ALA A 33 -0.84 -0.84 12.69
C ALA A 33 -2.13 -0.79 11.84
N GLN A 34 -2.85 0.33 11.85
CA GLN A 34 -4.08 0.49 11.07
C GLN A 34 -3.80 0.55 9.56
N LEU A 35 -2.75 1.27 9.15
CA LEU A 35 -2.35 1.34 7.75
C LEU A 35 -1.80 -0.01 7.26
N LEU A 36 -1.06 -0.74 8.10
CA LEU A 36 -0.64 -2.12 7.84
C LEU A 36 -1.86 -3.03 7.61
N GLU A 37 -2.82 -3.03 8.51
CA GLU A 37 -4.03 -3.85 8.40
C GLU A 37 -4.81 -3.54 7.11
N ARG A 38 -5.10 -2.26 6.84
CA ARG A 38 -5.86 -1.84 5.66
C ARG A 38 -5.13 -2.17 4.35
N SER A 39 -3.83 -1.91 4.29
CA SER A 39 -3.03 -2.17 3.09
C SER A 39 -2.85 -3.67 2.83
N ALA A 40 -2.70 -4.49 3.88
CA ALA A 40 -2.64 -5.94 3.76
C ALA A 40 -3.98 -6.52 3.28
N ALA A 41 -5.10 -6.04 3.83
CA ALA A 41 -6.43 -6.44 3.37
C ALA A 41 -6.68 -6.03 1.91
N LEU A 42 -6.35 -4.79 1.52
CA LEU A 42 -6.45 -4.37 0.12
C LEU A 42 -5.55 -5.21 -0.79
N GLY A 43 -4.32 -5.52 -0.37
CA GLY A 43 -3.43 -6.42 -1.11
C GLY A 43 -4.03 -7.83 -1.28
N GLY A 44 -4.71 -8.36 -0.27
CA GLY A 44 -5.46 -9.62 -0.38
C GLY A 44 -6.54 -9.58 -1.47
N ALA A 45 -7.29 -8.48 -1.54
CA ALA A 45 -8.30 -8.28 -2.56
C ALA A 45 -7.70 -8.14 -3.97
N LEU A 46 -6.63 -7.35 -4.12
CA LEU A 46 -5.91 -7.21 -5.39
C LEU A 46 -5.37 -8.56 -5.89
N LYS A 47 -4.81 -9.37 -4.99
CA LYS A 47 -4.37 -10.74 -5.29
C LYS A 47 -5.55 -11.62 -5.74
N ALA A 48 -6.70 -11.52 -5.09
CA ALA A 48 -7.91 -12.24 -5.50
C ALA A 48 -8.43 -11.80 -6.88
N LEU A 49 -8.15 -10.56 -7.29
CA LEU A 49 -8.41 -10.03 -8.63
C LEU A 49 -7.33 -10.43 -9.66
N GLY A 50 -6.30 -11.19 -9.26
CA GLY A 50 -5.24 -11.68 -10.15
C GLY A 50 -4.03 -10.75 -10.27
N VAL A 51 -3.86 -9.78 -9.37
CA VAL A 51 -2.63 -8.97 -9.32
C VAL A 51 -1.47 -9.85 -8.82
N GLU A 52 -0.40 -9.87 -9.58
CA GLU A 52 0.85 -10.58 -9.28
C GLU A 52 2.02 -9.58 -9.27
N PRO A 53 3.16 -9.93 -8.65
CA PRO A 53 4.34 -9.09 -8.69
C PRO A 53 4.73 -8.73 -10.13
N GLY A 54 4.97 -7.44 -10.39
CA GLY A 54 5.29 -6.91 -11.72
C GLY A 54 4.09 -6.48 -12.56
N HIS A 55 2.85 -6.79 -12.16
CA HIS A 55 1.66 -6.26 -12.83
C HIS A 55 1.48 -4.76 -12.57
N ASP A 56 1.03 -4.06 -13.61
CA ASP A 56 0.74 -2.63 -13.55
C ASP A 56 -0.61 -2.38 -12.87
N VAL A 57 -0.62 -1.50 -11.86
CA VAL A 57 -1.80 -1.06 -11.12
C VAL A 57 -1.87 0.47 -11.14
N ALA A 58 -3.04 0.99 -11.55
CA ALA A 58 -3.29 2.43 -11.57
C ALA A 58 -4.03 2.87 -10.30
N VAL A 59 -3.45 3.82 -9.56
CA VAL A 59 -4.04 4.41 -8.36
C VAL A 59 -4.60 5.80 -8.70
N ARG A 60 -5.93 5.94 -8.67
CA ARG A 60 -6.68 7.17 -9.01
C ARG A 60 -7.56 7.67 -7.86
N VAL A 61 -7.30 7.18 -6.65
CA VAL A 61 -7.90 7.65 -5.40
C VAL A 61 -6.96 8.65 -4.72
N GLU A 62 -7.50 9.42 -3.78
CA GLU A 62 -6.79 10.46 -3.04
C GLU A 62 -6.80 10.18 -1.52
N GLY A 63 -6.15 11.05 -0.75
CA GLY A 63 -6.21 11.03 0.72
C GLY A 63 -5.67 9.74 1.34
N VAL A 64 -6.29 9.29 2.43
CA VAL A 64 -5.91 8.06 3.14
C VAL A 64 -5.99 6.82 2.26
N ASP A 65 -6.95 6.78 1.33
CA ASP A 65 -7.16 5.65 0.44
C ASP A 65 -6.02 5.54 -0.61
N ARG A 66 -5.47 6.67 -1.08
CA ARG A 66 -4.25 6.69 -1.90
C ARG A 66 -3.07 6.09 -1.16
N VAL A 67 -2.83 6.52 0.08
CA VAL A 67 -1.72 6.00 0.91
C VAL A 67 -1.88 4.48 1.11
N THR A 68 -3.10 4.04 1.39
CA THR A 68 -3.44 2.61 1.55
C THR A 68 -3.18 1.82 0.26
N ALA A 69 -3.61 2.33 -0.89
CA ALA A 69 -3.42 1.70 -2.20
C ALA A 69 -1.95 1.59 -2.60
N VAL A 70 -1.16 2.65 -2.41
CA VAL A 70 0.29 2.64 -2.68
C VAL A 70 0.99 1.59 -1.82
N CYS A 71 0.64 1.50 -0.53
CA CYS A 71 1.20 0.50 0.38
C CYS A 71 0.78 -0.93 -0.01
N ALA A 72 -0.45 -1.14 -0.48
CA ALA A 72 -0.91 -2.43 -0.97
C ALA A 72 -0.15 -2.87 -2.24
N CYS A 73 0.14 -1.93 -3.15
CA CYS A 73 0.96 -2.20 -4.33
C CYS A 73 2.40 -2.59 -3.93
N ALA A 74 3.03 -1.80 -3.04
CA ALA A 74 4.35 -2.09 -2.49
C ALA A 74 4.45 -3.48 -1.86
N ARG A 75 3.38 -3.89 -1.16
CA ARG A 75 3.28 -5.19 -0.50
C ARG A 75 3.24 -6.36 -1.48
N LEU A 76 2.59 -6.18 -2.63
CA LEU A 76 2.46 -7.21 -3.68
C LEU A 76 3.59 -7.16 -4.71
N GLY A 77 4.42 -6.11 -4.73
CA GLY A 77 5.36 -5.86 -5.83
C GLY A 77 4.66 -5.44 -7.13
N ALA A 78 3.44 -4.89 -7.04
CA ALA A 78 2.72 -4.36 -8.20
C ALA A 78 3.32 -3.00 -8.61
N ARG A 79 3.45 -2.76 -9.91
CA ARG A 79 4.10 -1.56 -10.46
C ARG A 79 3.10 -0.41 -10.57
N PRO A 80 3.47 0.81 -10.15
CA PRO A 80 2.61 1.98 -10.30
C PRO A 80 2.57 2.39 -11.77
N ALA A 81 1.37 2.55 -12.32
CA ALA A 81 1.19 2.90 -13.72
C ALA A 81 0.04 3.89 -13.92
N SER A 82 0.03 4.63 -15.04
CA SER A 82 -1.09 5.50 -15.42
C SER A 82 -2.31 4.70 -15.91
N GLU A 83 -2.05 3.51 -16.45
CA GLU A 83 -3.02 2.50 -16.87
C GLU A 83 -2.51 1.14 -16.43
N GLY A 84 -3.40 0.21 -16.06
CA GLY A 84 -3.00 -1.07 -15.51
C GLY A 84 -4.09 -2.13 -15.63
N ALA A 85 -3.73 -3.38 -15.34
CA ALA A 85 -4.67 -4.50 -15.33
C ALA A 85 -5.77 -4.32 -14.28
N VAL A 86 -5.45 -3.59 -13.20
CA VAL A 86 -6.40 -3.15 -12.17
C VAL A 86 -6.27 -1.64 -12.01
N VAL A 87 -7.44 -0.98 -11.91
CA VAL A 87 -7.55 0.45 -11.63
C VAL A 87 -8.28 0.61 -10.31
N ILE A 88 -7.65 1.33 -9.38
CA ILE A 88 -8.26 1.71 -8.11
C ILE A 88 -8.76 3.15 -8.27
N GLU A 89 -10.06 3.32 -8.43
CA GLU A 89 -10.68 4.62 -8.68
C GLU A 89 -11.95 4.80 -7.82
N PRO A 90 -12.31 6.04 -7.44
CA PRO A 90 -13.36 6.28 -6.44
C PRO A 90 -14.74 5.75 -6.85
N ASP A 91 -15.07 5.83 -8.14
CA ASP A 91 -16.35 5.41 -8.72
C ASP A 91 -16.26 4.07 -9.48
N GLY A 92 -15.24 3.26 -9.19
CA GLY A 92 -15.08 1.94 -9.79
C GLY A 92 -16.19 0.96 -9.36
N GLU A 93 -16.34 -0.14 -10.10
CA GLU A 93 -17.32 -1.20 -9.80
C GLU A 93 -17.15 -1.76 -8.37
N LEU A 94 -15.90 -1.79 -7.89
CA LEU A 94 -15.55 -2.14 -6.52
C LEU A 94 -14.90 -0.94 -5.83
N SER A 95 -15.59 -0.37 -4.84
CA SER A 95 -15.00 0.67 -4.01
C SER A 95 -13.87 0.10 -3.15
N ILE A 96 -12.90 0.95 -2.80
CA ILE A 96 -11.76 0.53 -1.96
C ILE A 96 -12.20 -0.02 -0.60
N ALA A 97 -13.26 0.52 0.00
CA ALA A 97 -13.83 0.00 1.24
C ALA A 97 -14.36 -1.44 1.08
N VAL A 98 -15.02 -1.74 -0.05
CA VAL A 98 -15.48 -3.11 -0.37
C VAL A 98 -14.29 -4.04 -0.59
N MET A 99 -13.27 -3.59 -1.33
CA MET A 99 -12.05 -4.37 -1.54
C MET A 99 -11.34 -4.69 -0.22
N ILE A 100 -11.11 -3.70 0.65
CA ILE A 100 -10.54 -3.90 1.98
C ILE A 100 -11.38 -4.92 2.77
N LYS A 101 -12.70 -4.79 2.75
CA LYS A 101 -13.57 -5.73 3.46
C LYS A 101 -13.46 -7.16 2.94
N ALA A 102 -13.39 -7.33 1.61
CA ALA A 102 -13.27 -8.64 0.98
C ALA A 102 -11.92 -9.30 1.25
N GLY A 103 -10.83 -8.53 1.13
CA GLY A 103 -9.47 -9.05 1.31
C GLY A 103 -9.06 -9.26 2.77
N GLY A 104 -9.81 -8.75 3.74
CA GLY A 104 -9.56 -9.01 5.17
C GLY A 104 -9.64 -10.48 5.58
N GLY A 105 -10.22 -11.37 4.76
CA GLY A 105 -10.22 -12.81 4.98
C GLY A 105 -8.92 -13.53 4.60
N ASP A 106 -8.11 -12.94 3.71
CA ASP A 106 -6.79 -13.44 3.28
C ASP A 106 -5.85 -12.25 3.04
N PRO A 107 -5.43 -11.53 4.11
CA PRO A 107 -4.59 -10.35 3.96
C PRO A 107 -3.23 -10.73 3.38
N ALA A 108 -2.75 -9.95 2.41
CA ALA A 108 -1.46 -10.20 1.78
C ALA A 108 -0.31 -9.96 2.78
N PRO A 109 0.74 -10.80 2.78
CA PRO A 109 2.01 -10.45 3.43
C PRO A 109 2.85 -9.57 2.50
N SER A 110 3.85 -8.87 3.05
CA SER A 110 4.91 -8.25 2.25
C SER A 110 5.77 -9.31 1.57
N LEU A 111 6.24 -9.02 0.35
CA LEU A 111 7.17 -9.91 -0.36
C LEU A 111 8.42 -10.19 0.48
N ALA A 112 9.04 -11.36 0.25
CA ALA A 112 10.32 -11.67 0.89
C ALA A 112 11.46 -10.76 0.40
N ALA A 113 11.40 -10.37 -0.88
CA ALA A 113 12.32 -9.44 -1.52
C ALA A 113 11.64 -8.81 -2.74
N ASP A 114 11.97 -7.56 -3.03
CA ASP A 114 11.46 -6.87 -4.22
C ASP A 114 12.22 -7.26 -5.49
N PRO A 115 11.59 -7.14 -6.67
CA PRO A 115 12.31 -7.14 -7.94
C PRO A 115 13.37 -6.02 -8.01
N PRO A 116 14.47 -6.20 -8.76
CA PRO A 116 15.47 -5.15 -8.94
C PRO A 116 14.86 -3.85 -9.49
N GLY A 117 15.20 -2.71 -8.89
CA GLY A 117 14.73 -1.39 -9.33
C GLY A 117 13.33 -0.99 -8.86
N TYR A 118 12.61 -1.90 -8.20
CA TYR A 118 11.21 -1.68 -7.78
C TYR A 118 11.09 -0.54 -6.77
N ALA A 119 12.00 -0.46 -5.79
CA ALA A 119 11.97 0.57 -4.77
C ALA A 119 12.22 1.98 -5.35
N GLU A 120 13.10 2.08 -6.34
CA GLU A 120 13.37 3.31 -7.07
C GLU A 120 12.15 3.74 -7.90
N GLU A 121 11.50 2.80 -8.59
CA GLU A 121 10.28 3.04 -9.36
C GLU A 121 9.14 3.54 -8.47
N MET A 122 8.86 2.85 -7.36
CA MET A 122 7.83 3.26 -6.39
C MET A 122 8.12 4.63 -5.79
N ARG A 123 9.38 4.92 -5.46
CA ARG A 123 9.78 6.23 -4.93
C ARG A 123 9.65 7.34 -5.97
N ALA A 124 9.88 7.05 -7.25
CA ALA A 124 9.68 8.02 -8.32
C ALA A 124 8.19 8.33 -8.54
N ALA A 125 7.32 7.32 -8.45
CA ALA A 125 5.88 7.48 -8.62
C ALA A 125 5.17 8.12 -7.42
N HIS A 126 5.60 7.80 -6.20
CA HIS A 126 4.96 8.22 -4.94
C HIS A 126 5.99 8.71 -3.91
N PRO A 127 6.75 9.78 -4.20
CA PRO A 127 7.86 10.22 -3.34
C PRO A 127 7.41 10.66 -1.94
N ASP A 128 6.23 11.26 -1.84
CA ASP A 128 5.62 11.71 -0.59
C ASP A 128 5.27 10.55 0.34
N VAL A 129 4.65 9.50 -0.19
CA VAL A 129 4.25 8.31 0.58
C VAL A 129 5.46 7.46 0.93
N VAL A 130 6.27 7.10 -0.07
CA VAL A 130 7.41 6.18 0.11
C VAL A 130 8.49 6.82 1.00
N GLY A 131 8.80 8.10 0.79
CA GLY A 131 9.80 8.81 1.59
C GLY A 131 9.40 8.92 3.06
N ALA A 132 8.18 9.38 3.34
CA ALA A 132 7.70 9.56 4.71
C ALA A 132 7.68 8.24 5.49
N LEU A 133 7.10 7.18 4.90
CA LEU A 133 6.96 5.90 5.58
C LEU A 133 8.29 5.17 5.81
N LEU A 134 9.26 5.28 4.90
CA LEU A 134 10.60 4.72 5.13
C LEU A 134 11.33 5.41 6.29
N GLU A 135 11.18 6.73 6.39
CA GLU A 135 11.71 7.52 7.52
C GLU A 135 10.88 7.36 8.80
N GLY A 136 9.74 6.68 8.72
CA GLY A 136 8.83 6.48 9.84
C GLY A 136 8.13 7.76 10.28
N ARG A 137 7.88 8.69 9.37
CA ARG A 137 7.12 9.91 9.59
C ARG A 137 5.71 9.77 9.00
N PRO A 138 4.70 10.49 9.54
CA PRO A 138 3.38 10.50 8.94
C PRO A 138 3.40 11.09 7.53
N VAL A 139 2.62 10.50 6.62
CA VAL A 139 2.22 11.16 5.36
C VAL A 139 1.19 12.25 5.70
N THR A 140 1.38 13.45 5.14
CA THR A 140 0.57 14.65 5.40
C THR A 140 0.24 15.39 4.12
#